data_AF-A0A6N9UM40-F1
#
_entry.id   AF-A0A6N9UM40-F1
#
_cell.length_a   1.000
_cell.length_b   1.000
_cell.length_c   1.000
_cell.angle_alpha   90.00
_cell.angle_beta   90.00
_cell.angle_gamma   90.00
#
_symmetry.space_group_name_H-M   'P 1'
#
loop_
_entity.id
_entity.type
_entity.pdbx_description
1 polymer ?
#
loop_
_entity_poly.entity_id
_entity_poly.type
_entity_poly.pdbx_seq_one_letter_code
_entity_poly.pdbx_strand_id
1 'polypeptide(L)' 'GPVPRRVAALLGPAPAVRTWPPAFTSVGLAAWAAAAGTAVSAMSSANAAVTMFLILRAATPF' A
#
# COMPACT_ATOMS: atom_id res chain seq x y z
N GLY A 1 4.33 27.83 22.74
CA GLY A 1 2.90 27.83 23.14
C GLY A 1 2.38 26.40 23.19
N PRO A 2 1.34 26.09 23.98
CA PRO A 2 0.77 24.75 24.07
C PRO A 2 0.35 24.26 22.67
N VAL A 3 0.80 23.07 22.28
CA VAL A 3 0.51 22.50 20.95
C VAL A 3 -1.01 22.31 20.80
N PRO A 4 -1.63 22.77 19.70
CA PRO A 4 -3.05 22.54 19.45
C PRO A 4 -3.37 21.05 19.50
N ARG A 5 -4.46 20.67 20.19
CA ARG A 5 -4.88 19.26 20.39
C ARG A 5 -4.89 18.42 19.10
N ARG A 6 -5.09 19.04 17.93
CA ARG A 6 -5.07 18.37 16.62
C ARG A 6 -3.66 17.95 16.18
N VAL A 7 -2.66 18.81 16.38
CA VAL A 7 -1.24 18.47 16.11
C VAL A 7 -0.74 17.49 17.17
N ALA A 8 -1.17 17.64 18.42
CA ALA A 8 -0.89 16.65 19.47
C ALA A 8 -1.53 15.27 19.17
N ALA A 9 -2.66 15.22 18.47
CA ALA A 9 -3.27 13.97 18.01
C ALA A 9 -2.56 13.35 16.80
N LEU A 10 -1.92 14.17 15.95
CA LEU A 10 -1.07 13.70 14.85
C LEU A 10 0.33 13.26 15.34
N LEU A 11 0.82 13.85 16.43
CA LEU A 11 2.04 13.47 17.13
C LEU A 11 1.81 12.36 18.18
N GLY A 12 0.55 12.05 18.49
CA GLY A 12 0.17 10.91 19.30
C GLY A 12 0.53 9.62 18.56
N PRO A 13 0.99 8.56 19.27
CA PRO A 13 1.46 7.33 18.64
C PRO A 13 0.45 6.84 17.59
N ALA A 14 0.93 6.59 16.37
CA ALA A 14 0.12 6.05 15.29
C ALA A 14 -0.69 4.87 15.84
N PRO A 15 -2.02 4.85 15.67
CA PRO A 15 -2.90 3.90 16.33
C PRO A 15 -2.32 2.50 16.11
N ALA A 16 -1.87 1.89 17.21
CA ALA A 16 -1.22 0.60 17.16
C ALA A 16 -2.12 -0.34 16.38
N VAL A 17 -1.60 -0.84 15.25
CA VAL A 17 -2.21 -1.88 14.40
C VAL A 17 -2.29 -3.14 15.26
N ARG A 18 -3.22 -3.16 16.22
CA ARG A 18 -3.19 -4.15 17.31
C ARG A 18 -3.56 -5.53 16.79
N THR A 19 -4.46 -5.61 15.83
CA THR A 19 -4.81 -6.86 15.14
C THR A 19 -5.61 -6.43 13.93
N TRP A 20 -5.29 -6.94 12.75
CA TRP A 20 -6.03 -6.63 11.54
C TRP A 20 -7.55 -6.73 11.80
N PRO A 21 -8.34 -5.70 11.44
CA PRO A 21 -9.77 -5.73 11.69
C PRO A 21 -10.38 -6.96 11.03
N PRO A 22 -11.19 -7.75 11.75
CA PRO A 22 -11.80 -8.95 11.19
C PRO A 22 -12.64 -8.56 9.97
N ALA A 23 -12.52 -9.35 8.88
CA ALA A 23 -13.17 -9.10 7.60
C ALA A 23 -14.72 -9.07 7.70
N PHE A 24 -15.28 -9.52 8.82
CA PHE A 24 -16.71 -9.47 9.13
C PHE A 24 -17.26 -8.07 9.45
N THR A 25 -16.40 -7.05 9.53
CA THR A 25 -16.82 -5.64 9.67
C THR A 25 -16.60 -4.88 8.36
N SER A 26 -17.41 -3.85 8.06
CA SER A 26 -17.22 -3.08 6.81
C SER A 26 -15.84 -2.44 6.72
N VAL A 27 -15.30 -1.99 7.87
CA VAL A 27 -13.95 -1.44 7.98
C VAL A 27 -12.89 -2.51 7.70
N GLY A 28 -13.09 -3.75 8.18
CA GLY A 28 -12.23 -4.88 7.87
C GLY A 28 -12.21 -5.23 6.38
N LEU A 29 -13.39 -5.27 5.75
CA LEU A 29 -13.52 -5.52 4.31
C LEU A 29 -12.81 -4.43 3.49
N ALA A 30 -13.02 -3.15 3.84
CA ALA A 30 -12.34 -2.03 3.18
C ALA A 30 -10.81 -2.11 3.33
N ALA A 31 -10.31 -2.43 4.52
CA ALA A 31 -8.87 -2.60 4.76
C ALA A 31 -8.28 -3.77 3.94
N TRP A 32 -8.98 -4.91 3.89
CA TRP A 32 -8.55 -6.07 3.11
C TRP A 32 -8.60 -5.81 1.61
N ALA A 33 -9.64 -5.12 1.12
CA ALA A 33 -9.73 -4.72 -0.28
C ALA A 33 -8.60 -3.75 -0.66
N ALA A 34 -8.27 -2.78 0.20
CA ALA A 34 -7.18 -1.84 -0.04
C ALA A 34 -5.80 -2.54 -0.06
N ALA A 35 -5.57 -3.49 0.84
CA ALA A 35 -4.34 -4.28 0.85
C ALA A 35 -4.25 -5.20 -0.38
N ALA A 36 -5.33 -5.88 -0.73
CA ALA A 36 -5.40 -6.70 -1.94
C ALA A 36 -5.16 -5.85 -3.20
N GLY A 37 -5.80 -4.67 -3.29
CA GLY A 37 -5.58 -3.72 -4.37
C GLY A 37 -4.12 -3.27 -4.48
N THR A 38 -3.49 -2.96 -3.34
CA THR A 38 -2.06 -2.61 -3.30
C THR A 38 -1.17 -3.75 -3.78
N ALA A 39 -1.46 -4.99 -3.35
CA ALA A 39 -0.71 -6.16 -3.78
C ALA A 39 -0.85 -6.39 -5.30
N VAL A 40 -2.05 -6.24 -5.84
CA VAL A 40 -2.32 -6.35 -7.29
C VAL A 40 -1.61 -5.24 -8.06
N SER A 41 -1.63 -3.99 -7.59
CA SER A 41 -0.90 -2.89 -8.23
C SER A 41 0.61 -3.12 -8.23
N ALA A 42 1.18 -3.63 -7.13
CA ALA A 42 2.60 -3.97 -7.07
C ALA A 42 2.96 -5.09 -8.05
N MET A 43 2.12 -6.14 -8.13
CA MET A 43 2.31 -7.24 -9.09
C MET A 43 2.16 -6.76 -10.54
N SER A 44 1.18 -5.91 -10.85
CA SER A 44 1.01 -5.29 -12.16
C SER A 44 2.24 -4.46 -12.55
N SER A 45 2.76 -3.64 -11.63
CA SER A 45 3.98 -2.86 -11.84
C SER A 45 5.20 -3.75 -12.12
N ALA A 46 5.32 -4.88 -11.41
CA ALA A 46 6.37 -5.86 -11.67
C ALA A 46 6.25 -6.48 -13.07
N ASN A 47 5.03 -6.83 -13.51
CA ASN A 47 4.80 -7.35 -14.85
C ASN A 47 5.14 -6.32 -15.94
N ALA A 48 4.78 -5.05 -15.74
CA ALA A 48 5.13 -3.97 -16.63
C ALA A 48 6.66 -3.78 -16.72
N ALA A 49 7.36 -3.83 -15.58
CA ALA A 49 8.82 -3.73 -15.54
C ALA A 49 9.49 -4.90 -16.28
N VAL A 50 9.00 -6.14 -16.08
CA VAL A 50 9.48 -7.32 -16.82
C VAL A 50 9.24 -7.16 -18.31
N THR A 51 8.06 -6.69 -18.71
CA THR A 51 7.72 -6.49 -20.13
C THR A 51 8.65 -5.45 -20.75
N MET A 52 8.86 -4.32 -20.09
CA MET A 52 9.76 -3.26 -20.55
C MET A 52 11.21 -3.74 -20.62
N PHE A 53 11.66 -4.52 -19.63
CA PHE A 53 12.98 -5.14 -19.63
C PHE A 53 13.16 -6.10 -20.81
N LEU A 54 12.16 -6.96 -21.08
CA LEU A 54 12.19 -7.89 -22.21
C LEU A 54 12.22 -7.15 -23.54
N ILE A 55 11.41 -6.09 -23.70
CA ILE A 55 11.42 -5.24 -24.90
C ILE A 55 12.79 -4.61 -25.09
N LEU A 56 13.36 -4.00 -24.04
CA LEU A 56 14.69 -3.40 -24.11
C LEU A 56 15.74 -4.44 -24.51
N ARG A 57 15.73 -5.61 -23.87
CA ARG A 57 16.64 -6.71 -24.18
C ARG A 57 16.50 -7.21 -25.61
N ALA A 58 15.28 -7.27 -26.15
CA ALA A 58 15.05 -7.64 -27.53
C ALA A 58 15.48 -6.54 -28.52
N ALA A 59 15.31 -5.27 -28.14
CA ALA A 59 15.69 -4.11 -28.93
C ALA A 59 17.20 -3.83 -28.93
N THR A 60 17.93 -4.31 -27.92
CA THR A 60 19.40 -4.37 -27.90
C THR A 60 19.87 -5.81 -28.11
N PRO A 61 19.87 -6.32 -29.35
CA PRO A 61 20.64 -7.50 -29.70
C PRO A 61 22.11 -7.08 -29.68
N PHE A 62 22.85 -7.54 -28.69
CA PHE A 62 24.31 -7.63 -28.79
C PHE A 62 24.67 -8.82 -29.68
#